data_AF-A0A969CU09-F1
#
_entry.id   AF-A0A969CU09-F1
#
_cell.length_a   1.000
_cell.length_b   1.000
_cell.length_c   1.000
_cell.angle_alpha   90.00
_cell.angle_beta   90.00
_cell.angle_gamma   90.00
#
_symmetry.space_group_name_H-M   'P 1'
#
loop_
_entity.id
_entity.type
_entity.pdbx_description
1 polymer ?
#
loop_
_entity_poly.entity_id
_entity_poly.type
_entity_poly.pdbx_seq_one_letter_code
_entity_poly.pdbx_strand_id
1 'polypeptide(L)'
;HCNFATAFAIAAAHWEIEAVIALLGYLQSWASSLVNAAVKLVPLGQTRGQQLLLKLGPDLESAVENILLLQDADLASSGWGLAIASMQHETLYSRLFRS
;
A
#
# COMPACT_ATOMS: atom_id res chain seq x y z
N HIS A 1 6.49 18.73 -0.24
CA HIS A 1 6.69 17.41 0.40
C HIS A 1 6.39 16.34 -0.62
N CYS A 2 7.40 15.60 -1.08
CA CYS A 2 7.20 14.47 -1.99
C CYS A 2 6.92 13.23 -1.16
N ASN A 3 5.74 12.64 -1.29
CA ASN A 3 5.44 11.37 -0.62
C ASN A 3 5.91 10.21 -1.52
N PHE A 4 6.05 9.01 -0.96
CA PHE A 4 6.57 7.86 -1.70
C PHE A 4 5.75 7.56 -2.98
N ALA A 5 4.44 7.74 -2.95
CA ALA A 5 3.57 7.58 -4.12
C ALA A 5 3.90 8.57 -5.25
N THR A 6 4.16 9.84 -4.92
CA THR A 6 4.55 10.86 -5.91
C THR A 6 5.92 10.56 -6.49
N ALA A 7 6.89 10.18 -5.65
CA ALA A 7 8.23 9.80 -6.12
C ALA A 7 8.20 8.57 -7.03
N PHE A 8 7.41 7.55 -6.66
CA PHE A 8 7.21 6.34 -7.46
C PHE A 8 6.56 6.66 -8.81
N ALA A 9 5.52 7.49 -8.82
CA ALA A 9 4.85 7.91 -10.06
C ALA A 9 5.80 8.69 -10.99
N ILE A 10 6.62 9.59 -10.45
CA ILE A 10 7.63 10.33 -11.23
C ILE A 10 8.65 9.37 -11.85
N ALA A 11 9.15 8.39 -11.08
CA ALA A 11 10.10 7.41 -11.58
C ALA A 11 9.49 6.51 -12.67
N ALA A 12 8.25 6.05 -12.46
CA ALA A 12 7.53 5.25 -13.44
C ALA A 12 7.29 6.02 -14.74
N ALA A 13 6.92 7.29 -14.64
CA ALA A 13 6.77 8.18 -15.80
C ALA A 13 8.11 8.42 -16.52
N HIS A 14 9.20 8.60 -15.78
CA HIS A 14 10.54 8.78 -16.35
C HIS A 14 11.02 7.55 -17.12
N TRP A 15 10.63 6.36 -16.69
CA TRP A 15 10.93 5.09 -17.37
C TRP A 15 9.84 4.64 -18.36
N GLU A 16 8.86 5.50 -18.65
CA GLU A 16 7.77 5.21 -19.60
C GLU A 16 7.01 3.93 -19.28
N ILE A 17 6.88 3.60 -17.99
CA ILE A 17 6.11 2.44 -17.54
C ILE A 17 4.63 2.78 -17.69
N GLU A 18 3.87 1.86 -18.28
CA GLU A 18 2.42 1.98 -18.41
C GLU A 18 1.75 2.22 -17.04
N ALA A 19 0.84 3.20 -16.99
CA ALA A 19 0.22 3.65 -15.74
C ALA A 19 -0.46 2.50 -14.97
N VAL A 20 -1.14 1.60 -15.67
CA VAL A 20 -1.79 0.42 -15.08
C VAL A 20 -0.78 -0.48 -14.39
N ILE A 21 0.35 -0.77 -15.05
CA ILE A 21 1.42 -1.62 -14.54
C ILE A 21 2.11 -0.95 -13.34
N ALA A 22 2.36 0.35 -13.43
CA ALA A 22 2.95 1.13 -12.34
C ALA A 22 2.05 1.13 -11.10
N LEU A 23 0.74 1.38 -11.27
CA LEU A 23 -0.24 1.36 -10.19
C LEU A 23 -0.34 -0.02 -9.54
N LEU A 24 -0.43 -1.08 -10.33
CA LEU A 24 -0.50 -2.45 -9.83
C LEU A 24 0.76 -2.82 -9.04
N GLY A 25 1.94 -2.46 -9.56
CA GLY A 25 3.22 -2.68 -8.88
C GLY A 25 3.32 -1.91 -7.56
N TYR A 26 2.86 -0.66 -7.53
CA TYR A 26 2.80 0.14 -6.31
C TYR A 26 1.87 -0.49 -5.25
N LEU A 27 0.64 -0.82 -5.64
CA LEU A 27 -0.34 -1.43 -4.74
C LEU A 27 0.14 -2.79 -4.21
N GLN A 28 0.76 -3.59 -5.06
CA GLN A 28 1.30 -4.88 -4.66
C GLN A 28 2.47 -4.75 -3.68
N SER A 29 3.35 -3.75 -3.86
CA SER A 29 4.43 -3.45 -2.92
C SER A 29 3.88 -3.00 -1.55
N TRP A 30 2.85 -2.17 -1.57
CA TRP A 30 2.15 -1.73 -0.36
C TRP A 30 1.47 -2.89 0.38
N ALA A 31 0.70 -3.72 -0.32
CA ALA A 31 0.04 -4.89 0.26
C ALA A 31 1.05 -5.90 0.82
N SER A 32 2.14 -6.16 0.09
CA SER A 32 3.23 -7.05 0.53
C SER A 32 3.89 -6.56 1.83
N SER A 33 4.07 -5.25 1.96
CA SER A 33 4.61 -4.64 3.18
C SER A 33 3.67 -4.83 4.37
N LEU A 34 2.36 -4.64 4.19
CA LEU A 34 1.35 -4.87 5.23
C LEU A 34 1.27 -6.33 5.65
N VAL A 35 1.26 -7.26 4.69
CA VAL A 35 1.22 -8.70 5.00
C VAL A 35 2.49 -9.14 5.72
N ASN A 36 3.66 -8.64 5.33
CA ASN A 36 4.91 -8.92 6.06
C ASN A 36 4.87 -8.42 7.51
N ALA A 37 4.29 -7.24 7.75
CA ALA A 37 4.08 -6.75 9.10
C ALA A 37 3.11 -7.67 9.88
N ALA A 38 1.98 -8.04 9.28
CA ALA A 38 0.98 -8.92 9.90
C ALA A 38 1.55 -10.31 10.23
N VAL A 39 2.36 -10.90 9.35
CA VAL A 39 3.08 -12.16 9.58
C VAL A 39 3.97 -12.10 10.82
N LYS A 40 4.65 -10.97 11.03
CA LYS A 40 5.53 -10.77 12.19
C LYS A 40 4.78 -10.45 13.49
N LEU A 41 3.63 -9.79 13.41
CA LEU A 41 2.88 -9.30 14.56
C LEU A 41 1.80 -10.28 15.07
N VAL A 42 1.16 -11.06 14.18
CA VAL A 42 -0.02 -11.91 14.48
C VAL A 42 0.34 -13.42 14.53
N PRO A 43 1.62 -13.76 14.68
CA PRO A 43 2.22 -15.06 14.29
C PRO A 43 1.58 -15.82 13.12
N LEU A 44 1.18 -15.14 12.04
CA LEU A 44 0.72 -15.84 10.83
C LEU A 44 1.93 -16.49 10.14
N GLY A 45 1.90 -17.80 9.92
CA GLY A 45 2.98 -18.48 9.19
C GLY A 45 3.19 -17.91 7.77
N GLN A 46 4.43 -17.91 7.28
CA GLN A 46 4.82 -17.36 5.96
C GLN A 46 3.92 -17.83 4.81
N THR A 47 3.57 -19.12 4.79
CA THR A 47 2.67 -19.70 3.78
C THR A 47 1.28 -19.05 3.80
N ARG A 48 0.74 -18.76 4.99
CA ARG A 48 -0.55 -18.08 5.12
C ARG A 48 -0.46 -16.62 4.67
N GLY A 49 0.68 -15.96 4.90
CA GLY A 49 0.96 -14.63 4.38
C GLY A 49 0.93 -14.60 2.85
N GLN A 50 1.62 -15.53 2.18
CA GLN A 50 1.60 -15.63 0.72
C GLN A 50 0.20 -15.96 0.17
N GLN A 51 -0.54 -16.85 0.84
CA GLN A 51 -1.94 -17.14 0.48
C GLN A 51 -2.84 -15.90 0.61
N LEU A 52 -2.59 -15.05 1.60
CA LEU A 52 -3.33 -13.79 1.77
C LEU A 52 -3.01 -12.82 0.64
N LEU A 53 -1.74 -12.67 0.25
CA LEU A 53 -1.35 -11.83 -0.89
C LEU A 53 -1.98 -12.29 -2.20
N LEU A 54 -1.99 -13.61 -2.45
CA LEU A 54 -2.66 -14.17 -3.62
C LEU A 54 -4.17 -13.88 -3.64
N LYS A 55 -4.82 -13.93 -2.48
CA LYS A 55 -6.25 -13.61 -2.35
C LYS A 55 -6.56 -12.13 -2.55
N LEU A 56 -5.60 -11.24 -2.24
CA LEU A 56 -5.75 -9.80 -2.45
C LEU A 56 -5.60 -9.39 -3.91
N GLY A 57 -5.00 -10.22 -4.77
CA GLY A 57 -4.73 -9.89 -6.19
C GLY A 57 -5.95 -9.29 -6.92
N PRO A 58 -7.11 -9.95 -6.93
CA PRO A 58 -8.31 -9.42 -7.57
C PRO A 58 -8.80 -8.08 -7.00
N ASP A 59 -8.67 -7.88 -5.68
CA ASP A 59 -9.05 -6.63 -5.03
C ASP A 59 -8.10 -5.49 -5.45
N LEU A 60 -6.81 -5.79 -5.63
CA LEU A 60 -5.83 -4.83 -6.15
C LEU A 60 -6.12 -4.46 -7.61
N GLU A 61 -6.45 -5.43 -8.45
CA GLU A 61 -6.84 -5.20 -9.85
C GLU A 61 -8.08 -4.29 -9.93
N SER A 62 -9.13 -4.61 -9.16
CA SER A 62 -10.33 -3.77 -9.10
C SER A 62 -10.03 -2.37 -8.56
N ALA A 63 -9.13 -2.23 -7.59
CA ALA A 63 -8.70 -0.92 -7.11
C ALA A 63 -7.99 -0.10 -8.20
N VAL A 64 -7.15 -0.72 -9.03
CA VAL A 64 -6.51 -0.04 -10.18
C VAL A 64 -7.56 0.45 -11.17
N GLU A 65 -8.52 -0.39 -11.54
CA GLU A 65 -9.61 0.00 -12.44
C GLU A 65 -10.39 1.20 -11.92
N ASN A 66 -10.73 1.19 -10.63
CA ASN A 66 -11.43 2.31 -10.00
C ASN A 66 -10.59 3.60 -9.99
N ILE A 67 -9.29 3.51 -9.67
CA ILE A 67 -8.38 4.67 -9.64
C ILE A 67 -8.27 5.32 -11.01
N LEU A 68 -8.23 4.54 -12.09
CA LEU A 68 -8.11 5.06 -13.47
C LEU A 68 -9.36 5.83 -13.93
N LEU A 69 -10.49 5.65 -13.24
CA LEU A 69 -11.75 6.35 -13.54
C LEU A 69 -11.94 7.63 -12.72
N LEU A 70 -11.10 7.86 -11.69
CA LEU A 70 -11.20 9.05 -10.84
C LEU A 70 -10.74 10.30 -11.60
N GLN A 71 -11.44 11.40 -11.37
CA GLN A 71 -11.01 12.71 -11.85
C GLN A 71 -10.10 13.37 -10.81
N ASP A 72 -9.30 14.36 -11.24
CA ASP A 72 -8.43 15.11 -10.33
C ASP A 72 -9.20 15.74 -9.15
N ALA A 73 -10.47 16.10 -9.35
CA ALA A 73 -11.34 16.63 -8.31
C ALA A 73 -11.73 15.60 -7.23
N ASP A 74 -11.66 14.30 -7.56
CA ASP A 74 -11.95 13.20 -6.64
C ASP A 74 -10.70 12.78 -5.83
N LEU A 75 -9.52 13.26 -6.22
CA LEU A 75 -8.26 12.95 -5.54
C LEU A 75 -8.18 13.70 -4.20
N ALA A 76 -8.66 13.05 -3.14
CA ALA A 76 -8.46 13.49 -1.77
C ALA A 76 -7.27 12.77 -1.12
N SER A 77 -6.39 13.52 -0.45
CA SER A 77 -5.38 12.94 0.45
C SER A 77 -6.02 12.55 1.78
N SER A 78 -6.99 11.63 1.78
CA SER A 78 -7.67 11.17 2.99
C SER A 78 -6.81 10.15 3.74
N GLY A 79 -5.76 10.64 4.40
CA GLY A 79 -4.89 9.86 5.28
C GLY A 79 -5.47 9.59 6.67
N TRP A 80 -6.76 9.84 6.91
CA TRP A 80 -7.38 9.75 8.24
C TRP A 80 -7.18 8.39 8.90
N GLY A 81 -7.39 7.29 8.16
CA GLY A 81 -7.18 5.94 8.69
C GLY A 81 -5.72 5.63 9.01
N LEU A 82 -4.79 6.06 8.15
CA LEU A 82 -3.35 5.91 8.35
C LEU A 82 -2.85 6.80 9.50
N ALA A 83 -3.42 7.98 9.67
CA ALA A 83 -3.12 8.92 10.74
C ALA A 83 -3.60 8.39 12.09
N ILE A 84 -4.82 7.85 12.17
CA ILE A 84 -5.35 7.22 13.40
C ILE A 84 -4.52 5.98 13.76
N ALA A 85 -4.20 5.12 12.79
CA ALA A 85 -3.33 3.96 13.02
C ALA A 85 -1.92 4.36 13.47
N SER A 86 -1.35 5.44 12.90
CA SER A 86 -0.05 6.00 13.33
C SER A 86 -0.10 6.56 14.74
N MET A 87 -1.16 7.29 15.10
CA MET A 87 -1.35 7.83 16.46
C MET A 87 -1.47 6.71 17.50
N GLN A 88 -2.13 5.60 17.16
CA GLN A 88 -2.20 4.43 18.04
C GLN A 88 -0.84 3.73 18.17
N HIS A 89 -0.03 3.72 17.10
CA HIS A 89 1.35 3.21 17.10
C HIS A 89 2.29 3.98 18.05
N GLU A 90 2.04 5.28 18.29
CA GLU A 90 2.84 6.10 19.22
C GLU A 90 2.68 5.65 20.68
N THR A 91 1.53 5.05 21.02
CA THR A 91 1.20 4.60 22.38
C THR A 91 1.60 3.15 22.69
N LEU A 92 2.19 2.42 21.73
CA LEU A 92 2.62 1.02 21.91
C LEU A 92 3.93 0.93 22.70
N TYR A 93 3.87 0.25 23.86
CA TYR A 93 4.98 0.05 24.82
C TYR A 93 6.13 -0.82 24.27
N SER A 94 5.85 -1.71 23.32
CA SER A 94 6.84 -2.57 22.65
C SER A 94 6.91 -2.21 21.16
N ARG A 95 8.05 -1.68 20.69
CA ARG A 95 8.26 -1.29 19.30
C ARG A 95 9.24 -2.24 18.62
N LEU A 96 8.74 -3.04 17.67
CA LEU A 96 9.56 -3.94 16.84
C LEU A 96 9.92 -3.33 15.47
N PHE A 97 9.28 -2.22 15.08
CA PHE A 97 9.59 -1.46 13.87
C PHE A 97 9.64 0.04 14.17
N ARG A 98 10.53 0.76 13.48
CA ARG A 98 10.60 2.22 13.52
C ARG A 98 9.61 2.79 12.51
N SER A 99 8.71 3.65 12.99
CA SER A 99 7.86 4.57 12.22
C SER A 99 8.70 5.61 11.49
#